data_AF-A0A3A5W4I1-F1
#
_entry.id   AF-A0A3A5W4I1-F1
#
_cell.length_a   1.000
_cell.length_b   1.000
_cell.length_c   1.000
_cell.angle_alpha   90.00
_cell.angle_beta   90.00
_cell.angle_gamma   90.00
#
_symmetry.space_group_name_H-M   'P 1'
#
loop_
_entity.id
_entity.type
_entity.pdbx_description
1 polymer ?
#
loop_
_entity_poly.entity_id
_entity_poly.type
_entity_poly.pdbx_seq_one_letter_code
_entity_poly.pdbx_strand_id
1 'polypeptide(L)' 'MHIPSLLAKKRDGEILSKEEISWFIEHLSEIPNEQIGAFLMACQINGLNPEET' A
#
# COMPACT_ATOMS: atom_id res chain seq x y z
N MET A 1 10.33 -3.11 5.91
CA MET A 1 9.15 -2.21 5.93
C MET A 1 8.04 -2.89 6.72
N HIS A 2 6.95 -2.20 7.09
CA HIS A 2 5.77 -2.82 7.71
C HIS A 2 4.49 -2.25 7.10
N ILE A 3 3.44 -3.07 6.95
CA ILE A 3 2.18 -2.67 6.30
C ILE A 3 1.52 -1.40 6.86
N PRO A 4 1.53 -1.10 8.19
CA PRO A 4 0.87 0.10 8.69
C PRO A 4 1.52 1.39 8.18
N SER A 5 2.82 1.37 7.86
CA SER A 5 3.54 2.52 7.31
C SER A 5 3.10 2.81 5.87
N LEU A 6 2.96 1.79 5.02
CA LEU A 6 2.46 1.96 3.65
C LEU A 6 0.99 2.41 3.65
N LEU A 7 0.18 1.84 4.55
CA LEU A 7 -1.21 2.25 4.73
C LEU A 7 -1.31 3.72 5.14
N ALA A 8 -0.54 4.16 6.15
CA ALA A 8 -0.56 5.56 6.57
C ALA A 8 -0.17 6.50 5.43
N LYS A 9 0.92 6.19 4.74
CA LYS A 9 1.40 6.94 3.58
C LYS A 9 0.32 7.07 2.50
N LYS A 10 -0.32 5.94 2.13
CA LYS A 10 -1.36 5.97 1.10
C LYS A 10 -2.64 6.64 1.55
N ARG A 11 -3.04 6.47 2.81
CA ARG A 11 -4.18 7.16 3.43
C ARG A 11 -3.99 8.68 3.42
N ASP A 12 -2.76 9.14 3.63
CA ASP A 12 -2.42 10.56 3.70
C ASP A 12 -2.16 11.16 2.30
N GLY A 13 -2.37 10.38 1.23
CA GLY A 13 -2.32 10.83 -0.17
C GLY A 13 -0.91 10.91 -0.76
N GLU A 14 0.08 10.34 -0.08
CA GLU A 14 1.46 10.29 -0.56
C GLU A 14 1.65 9.21 -1.64
N ILE A 15 2.74 9.36 -2.41
CA ILE A 15 3.11 8.45 -3.51
C ILE A 15 3.97 7.31 -2.98
N LEU A 16 3.61 6.07 -3.31
CA LEU A 16 4.41 4.90 -3.02
C LEU A 16 5.58 4.78 -3.99
N SER A 17 6.78 4.46 -3.48
CA SER A 17 7.92 4.13 -4.33
C SER A 17 7.80 2.72 -4.88
N LYS A 18 8.55 2.44 -5.95
CA LYS A 18 8.61 1.10 -6.54
C LYS A 18 9.06 0.04 -5.53
N GLU A 19 10.03 0.36 -4.69
CA GLU A 19 10.53 -0.53 -3.63
C GLU A 19 9.47 -0.81 -2.56
N GLU A 20 8.64 0.18 -2.21
CA GLU A 20 7.53 0.01 -1.26
C GLU A 20 6.46 -0.92 -1.85
N ILE A 21 6.11 -0.74 -3.12
CA ILE A 21 5.14 -1.61 -3.82
C ILE A 21 5.69 -3.03 -3.96
N SER A 22 6.96 -3.20 -4.37
CA SER A 22 7.61 -4.51 -4.45
C SER A 22 7.61 -5.20 -3.10
N TRP A 23 7.97 -4.49 -2.02
CA TRP A 23 7.93 -5.02 -0.67
C TRP A 23 6.52 -5.50 -0.29
N PHE A 24 5.47 -4.72 -0.60
CA PHE A 24 4.08 -5.10 -0.32
C PHE A 24 3.68 -6.40 -1.03
N ILE A 25 4.02 -6.52 -2.32
CA ILE A 25 3.69 -7.70 -3.14
C ILE A 25 4.44 -8.94 -2.63
N GLU A 26 5.73 -8.80 -2.33
CA GLU A 26 6.58 -9.91 -1.85
C GLU A 26 6.10 -10.48 -0.51
N HIS A 27 5.51 -9.65 0.35
CA HIS A 27 5.09 -10.05 1.70
C HIS A 27 3.57 -10.27 1.80
N LEU A 28 2.84 -10.27 0.69
CA LEU A 28 1.38 -10.32 0.67
C LEU A 28 0.82 -11.50 1.49
N SER A 29 1.45 -12.68 1.43
CA SER A 29 1.01 -13.89 2.17
C SER A 29 1.24 -13.82 3.68
N GLU A 30 2.08 -12.89 4.15
CA GLU A 30 2.43 -12.71 5.55
C GLU A 30 1.60 -11.59 6.21
N ILE A 31 0.89 -10.80 5.41
CA ILE A 31 0.09 -9.66 5.87
C ILE A 31 -1.33 -10.14 6.22
N PRO A 32 -1.87 -9.77 7.40
CA PRO A 32 -3.26 -10.06 7.74
C PRO A 32 -4.23 -9.45 6.72
N ASN A 33 -5.27 -10.21 6.35
CA ASN A 33 -6.24 -9.78 5.32
C ASN A 33 -6.91 -8.44 5.64
N GLU A 34 -7.10 -8.11 6.92
CA GLU A 34 -7.65 -6.83 7.37
C GLU A 34 -6.75 -5.66 6.99
N GLN A 35 -5.43 -5.84 7.07
CA GLN A 35 -4.44 -4.83 6.67
C GLN A 35 -4.37 -4.68 5.15
N ILE A 36 -4.45 -5.79 4.42
CA ILE A 36 -4.55 -5.76 2.95
C ILE A 36 -5.80 -5.00 2.53
N GLY A 37 -6.95 -5.33 3.10
CA GLY A 37 -8.22 -4.66 2.81
C GLY A 37 -8.17 -3.16 3.12
N ALA A 38 -7.62 -2.77 4.27
CA ALA A 38 -7.45 -1.36 4.62
C ALA A 38 -6.55 -0.61 3.62
N PHE A 39 -5.44 -1.22 3.20
CA PHE A 39 -4.53 -0.65 2.21
C PHE A 39 -5.21 -0.48 0.84
N LEU A 40 -5.91 -1.51 0.36
CA LEU A 40 -6.65 -1.43 -0.91
C LEU A 40 -7.75 -0.35 -0.87
N MET A 41 -8.43 -0.19 0.27
CA MET A 41 -9.39 0.90 0.44
C MET A 41 -8.72 2.28 0.40
N ALA A 42 -7.52 2.44 0.99
CA ALA A 42 -6.77 3.68 0.88
C ALA A 42 -6.37 3.99 -0.57
N CYS A 43 -5.92 2.99 -1.34
CA CYS A 43 -5.67 3.12 -2.79
C CYS A 43 -6.93 3.48 -3.56
N GLN A 44 -8.09 2.92 -3.22
CA GLN A 44 -9.37 3.23 -3.87
C GLN A 44 -9.82 4.67 -3.63
N ILE A 45 -9.56 5.20 -2.43
CA ILE A 45 -9.94 6.57 -2.05
C ILE A 45 -8.97 7.60 -2.62
N ASN A 46 -7.66 7.37 -2.51
CA ASN A 46 -6.63 8.34 -2.90
C ASN A 46 -6.04 8.10 -4.30
N GLY A 47 -6.48 7.06 -4.99
CA GLY A 47 -6.01 6.69 -6.33
C GLY A 47 -4.58 6.13 -6.35
N LEU A 48 -4.14 5.66 -7.52
CA LEU A 48 -2.75 5.32 -7.81
C LEU A 48 -2.33 6.12 -9.05
N ASN A 49 -1.14 6.70 -9.01
CA ASN A 49 -0.61 7.45 -10.16
C ASN A 49 0.06 6.49 -11.18
N PRO A 50 0.46 6.98 -12.37
CA PRO A 50 1.10 6.15 -13.39
C PRO A 50 2.46 5.54 -13.00
N GLU A 51 3.12 6.05 -11.96
CA GLU A 51 4.36 5.46 -11.43
C GLU A 51 4.07 4.30 -10.46
N GLU A 52 2.85 4.23 -9.92
CA GLU A 52 2.37 3.20 -9.00
C GLU A 52 1.60 2.05 -9.69
N THR A 53 1.14 2.22 -10.95
CA THR A 53 0.36 1.24 -11.74
C THR A 53 1.16 0.59 -12.85
#